data_AF-A0A7J4KKK3-F1
#
_entry.id   AF-A0A7J4KKK3-F1
#
_cell.length_a   1.000
_cell.length_b   1.000
_cell.length_c   1.000
_cell.angle_alpha   90.00
_cell.angle_beta   90.00
_cell.angle_gamma   90.00
#
_symmetry.space_group_name_H-M   'P 1'
#
loop_
_entity.id
_entity.type
_entity.pdbx_description
1 polymer ?
#
loop_
_entity_poly.entity_id
_entity_poly.type
_entity_poly.pdbx_seq_one_letter_code
_entity_poly.pdbx_strand_id
1 'polypeptide(L)'
;MANITLSVPQNLRIEMDKHSDIRWSEVARNAILEKMIHLRKLEILRKYVDKEPIPEKDWEWMDEHDWHPVDELPMKKSFIASLKASRKEKSYPFSLSDLKK
;
A
#
# COMPACT_ATOMS: atom_id res chain seq x y z
N MET A 1 -10.47 -8.01 -26.87
CA MET A 1 -10.46 -8.19 -25.39
C MET A 1 -10.68 -9.65 -25.09
N ALA A 2 -9.95 -10.21 -24.11
CA ALA A 2 -10.17 -11.57 -23.63
C ALA A 2 -11.33 -11.60 -22.63
N ASN A 3 -12.12 -12.68 -22.62
CA ASN A 3 -13.19 -12.94 -21.65
C ASN A 3 -12.74 -14.03 -20.66
N ILE A 4 -13.09 -13.85 -19.39
CA ILE A 4 -12.80 -14.79 -18.32
C ILE A 4 -14.11 -15.10 -17.60
N THR A 5 -14.41 -16.38 -17.44
CA THR A 5 -15.54 -16.85 -16.61
C THR A 5 -14.98 -17.38 -15.30
N LEU A 6 -15.41 -16.81 -14.18
CA LEU A 6 -14.96 -17.18 -12.85
C LEU A 6 -16.13 -17.74 -12.04
N SER A 7 -15.92 -18.90 -11.42
CA SER A 7 -16.85 -19.45 -10.45
C SER A 7 -16.69 -18.72 -9.12
N VAL A 8 -17.79 -18.16 -8.61
CA VAL A 8 -17.83 -17.50 -7.29
C VAL A 8 -18.68 -18.32 -6.32
N PRO A 9 -18.40 -18.28 -5.01
CA PRO A 9 -19.26 -18.89 -4.00
C PRO A 9 -20.70 -18.39 -4.07
N GLN A 10 -21.68 -19.27 -3.86
CA GLN A 10 -23.11 -18.96 -4.01
C GLN A 10 -23.56 -17.80 -3.10
N ASN A 11 -23.07 -17.76 -1.87
CA ASN A 11 -23.31 -16.68 -0.92
C ASN A 11 -22.80 -15.33 -1.44
N LEU A 12 -21.62 -15.30 -2.06
CA LEU A 12 -21.06 -14.08 -2.63
C LEU A 12 -21.91 -13.61 -3.82
N ARG A 13 -22.36 -14.54 -4.68
CA ARG A 13 -23.23 -14.20 -5.81
C ARG A 13 -24.54 -13.54 -5.35
N ILE A 14 -25.16 -14.06 -4.28
CA ILE A 14 -26.39 -13.50 -3.71
C ILE A 14 -26.15 -12.06 -3.23
N GLU A 15 -25.03 -11.78 -2.57
CA GLU A 15 -24.71 -10.41 -2.15
C GLU A 15 -24.41 -9.48 -3.33
N MET A 16 -23.71 -9.97 -4.36
CA MET A 16 -23.44 -9.20 -5.58
C MET A 16 -24.74 -8.84 -6.31
N ASP A 17 -25.70 -9.76 -6.36
CA ASP A 17 -26.99 -9.56 -7.04
C ASP A 17 -27.88 -8.52 -6.34
N LYS A 18 -27.70 -8.29 -5.04
CA LYS A 18 -28.37 -7.19 -4.30
C LYS A 18 -27.90 -5.81 -4.74
N HIS A 19 -26.67 -5.71 -5.27
CA HIS A 19 -26.03 -4.47 -5.72
C HIS A 19 -25.83 -4.51 -7.24
N SER A 20 -26.96 -4.54 -7.97
CA SER A 20 -26.98 -4.62 -9.44
C SER A 20 -26.58 -3.32 -10.14
N ASP A 21 -26.48 -2.23 -9.39
CA ASP A 21 -25.94 -0.92 -9.81
C ASP A 21 -24.41 -0.95 -10.01
N ILE A 22 -23.72 -1.92 -9.41
CA ILE A 22 -22.26 -2.06 -9.49
C ILE A 22 -21.86 -2.85 -10.73
N ARG A 23 -20.89 -2.31 -11.48
CA ARG A 23 -20.21 -3.02 -12.57
C ARG A 23 -19.16 -3.99 -12.03
N TRP A 24 -19.62 -5.16 -11.58
CA TRP A 24 -18.77 -6.20 -10.96
C TRP A 24 -17.60 -6.68 -11.83
N SER A 25 -17.73 -6.64 -13.16
CA SER A 25 -16.62 -6.95 -14.07
C SER A 25 -15.48 -5.93 -13.97
N GLU A 26 -15.77 -4.66 -13.73
CA GLU A 26 -14.77 -3.61 -13.52
C GLU A 26 -14.09 -3.77 -12.16
N VAL A 27 -14.89 -4.07 -11.13
CA VAL A 27 -14.37 -4.36 -9.79
C VAL A 27 -13.41 -5.54 -9.82
N ALA A 28 -13.80 -6.64 -10.48
CA ALA A 28 -12.94 -7.80 -10.65
C ALA A 28 -11.65 -7.45 -11.41
N ARG A 29 -11.73 -6.66 -12.48
CA ARG A 29 -10.55 -6.21 -13.24
C ARG A 29 -9.60 -5.41 -12.36
N ASN A 30 -10.11 -4.43 -11.62
CA ASN A 30 -9.28 -3.58 -10.75
C ASN A 30 -8.63 -4.40 -9.63
N ALA A 31 -9.38 -5.29 -8.99
CA ALA A 31 -8.84 -6.18 -7.96
C ALA A 31 -7.73 -7.10 -8.51
N ILE A 32 -7.88 -7.61 -9.72
CA ILE A 32 -6.83 -8.41 -10.38
C ILE A 32 -5.60 -7.55 -10.67
N LEU A 33 -5.77 -6.36 -11.24
CA LEU A 33 -4.66 -5.43 -11.54
C LEU A 33 -3.89 -5.04 -10.27
N GLU A 34 -4.60 -4.62 -9.23
CA GLU A 34 -4.01 -4.30 -7.93
C GLU A 34 -3.24 -5.48 -7.37
N LYS A 35 -3.80 -6.70 -7.45
CA LYS A 35 -3.11 -7.89 -6.98
C LYS A 35 -1.85 -8.20 -7.80
N MET A 36 -1.89 -8.02 -9.12
CA MET A 36 -0.72 -8.20 -9.99
C MET A 36 0.40 -7.19 -9.67
N ILE A 37 0.05 -5.92 -9.46
CA ILE A 37 0.99 -4.88 -9.03
C ILE A 37 1.61 -5.28 -7.69
N HIS A 38 0.80 -5.70 -6.73
CA HIS A 38 1.29 -6.12 -5.41
C HIS A 38 2.24 -7.33 -5.50
N LEU A 39 1.91 -8.34 -6.31
CA LEU A 39 2.81 -9.47 -6.54
C LEU A 39 4.14 -9.02 -7.15
N ARG A 40 4.10 -8.07 -8.10
CA ARG A 40 5.31 -7.49 -8.69
C ARG A 40 6.17 -6.76 -7.66
N LYS A 41 5.55 -5.99 -6.76
CA LYS A 41 6.25 -5.36 -5.62
C LYS A 41 6.98 -6.40 -4.76
N LEU A 42 6.33 -7.52 -4.46
CA LEU A 42 6.94 -8.61 -3.68
C LEU A 42 8.14 -9.26 -4.38
N GLU A 43 8.06 -9.45 -5.71
CA GLU A 43 9.20 -9.98 -6.49
C GLU A 43 10.41 -9.05 -6.41
N ILE A 44 10.21 -7.74 -6.60
CA ILE A 44 11.29 -6.75 -6.55
C ILE A 44 11.82 -6.62 -5.12
N LEU A 45 10.93 -6.58 -4.12
CA LEU A 45 11.31 -6.53 -2.71
C LEU A 45 12.16 -7.73 -2.32
N ARG A 46 11.83 -8.93 -2.81
CA ARG A 46 12.62 -10.14 -2.58
C ARG A 46 14.03 -9.99 -3.13
N LYS A 47 14.19 -9.57 -4.39
CA LYS A 47 15.51 -9.32 -4.99
C LYS A 47 16.31 -8.31 -4.18
N TYR A 48 15.65 -7.24 -3.72
CA TYR A 48 16.27 -6.22 -2.88
C TYR A 48 16.77 -6.79 -1.54
N VAL A 49 15.95 -7.61 -0.86
CA VAL A 49 16.32 -8.27 0.40
C VAL A 49 17.47 -9.27 0.20
N ASP A 50 17.40 -10.05 -0.88
CA ASP A 50 18.42 -11.03 -1.26
C ASP A 50 19.70 -10.36 -1.81
N LYS A 51 19.71 -9.02 -1.94
CA LYS A 51 20.80 -8.19 -2.50
C LYS A 51 21.20 -8.59 -3.92
N GLU A 52 20.25 -9.10 -4.68
CA GLU A 52 20.43 -9.41 -6.09
C GLU A 52 20.43 -8.13 -6.93
N PRO A 53 21.13 -8.11 -8.06
CA PRO A 53 21.07 -6.97 -8.98
C PRO A 53 19.65 -6.82 -9.53
N ILE A 54 19.07 -5.64 -9.32
CA ILE A 54 17.77 -5.27 -9.87
C ILE A 54 17.97 -4.86 -11.34
N PRO A 55 17.32 -5.55 -12.30
CA PRO A 55 17.44 -5.21 -13.72
C PRO A 55 16.79 -3.87 -14.04
N GLU A 56 17.22 -3.22 -15.13
CA GLU A 56 16.70 -1.92 -15.61
C GLU A 56 15.18 -1.91 -15.75
N LYS A 57 14.60 -3.00 -16.28
CA LYS A 57 13.13 -3.16 -16.38
C LYS A 57 12.40 -3.02 -15.05
N ASP A 58 13.02 -3.46 -13.94
CA ASP A 58 12.39 -3.35 -12.62
C ASP A 58 12.47 -1.91 -12.10
N TRP A 59 13.51 -1.15 -12.47
CA TRP A 59 13.61 0.28 -12.19
C TRP A 59 12.58 1.10 -12.95
N GLU A 60 12.45 0.88 -14.26
CA GLU A 60 11.41 1.53 -15.07
C GLU A 60 10.01 1.30 -14.50
N TRP A 61 9.75 0.07 -14.04
CA TRP A 61 8.49 -0.29 -13.41
C TRP A 61 8.26 0.45 -12.09
N MET A 62 9.30 0.60 -11.26
CA MET A 62 9.23 1.34 -9.99
C MET A 62 8.91 2.82 -10.22
N ASP A 63 9.56 3.43 -11.22
CA ASP A 63 9.34 4.84 -11.58
C ASP A 63 7.91 5.07 -12.09
N GLU A 64 7.39 4.17 -12.94
CA GLU A 64 6.01 4.26 -13.44
C GLU A 64 4.96 4.15 -12.32
N HIS A 65 5.24 3.34 -11.29
CA HIS A 65 4.29 3.03 -10.22
C HIS A 65 4.51 3.87 -8.95
N ASP A 66 5.43 4.83 -8.98
CA ASP A 66 5.84 5.69 -7.85
C ASP A 66 6.03 4.89 -6.55
N TRP A 67 6.80 3.79 -6.64
CA TRP A 67 7.01 2.88 -5.52
C TRP A 67 8.42 2.31 -5.52
N HIS A 68 9.02 2.23 -4.33
CA HIS A 68 10.35 1.64 -4.14
C HIS A 68 10.35 0.55 -3.04
N PRO A 69 11.20 -0.48 -3.12
CA PRO A 69 11.30 -1.56 -2.12
C PRO A 69 11.55 -1.07 -0.68
N VAL A 70 12.19 0.09 -0.55
CA VAL A 70 12.49 0.71 0.74
C VAL A 70 11.22 1.17 1.47
N ASP A 71 10.14 1.45 0.74
CA ASP A 71 8.87 1.95 1.30
C ASP A 71 8.16 0.90 2.18
N GLU A 72 8.39 -0.39 1.91
CA GLU A 72 7.81 -1.50 2.69
C GLU A 72 8.62 -1.81 3.96
N LEU A 73 9.82 -1.22 4.12
CA LEU A 73 10.68 -1.54 5.26
C LEU A 73 10.24 -0.81 6.53
N PRO A 74 10.23 -1.48 7.68
CA PRO A 74 9.97 -0.82 8.94
C PRO A 74 11.05 0.23 9.22
N MET A 75 10.64 1.42 9.68
CA MET A 75 11.58 2.46 10.08
C MET A 75 12.62 1.95 11.08
N LYS A 76 13.86 2.42 10.93
CA LYS A 76 14.97 2.06 11.83
C LYS A 76 14.59 2.37 13.27
N LYS A 77 14.73 1.37 14.16
CA LYS A 77 14.39 1.50 15.59
C LYS A 77 15.12 2.65 16.29
N SER A 78 16.36 2.94 15.88
CA SER A 78 17.15 4.07 16.39
C SER A 78 16.53 5.43 16.07
N PHE A 79 15.92 5.57 14.89
CA PHE A 79 15.21 6.78 14.49
C PHE A 79 13.87 6.94 15.23
N ILE A 80 13.15 5.83 15.45
CA ILE A 80 11.95 5.85 16.30
C ILE A 80 12.31 6.26 17.73
N ALA A 81 13.47 5.83 18.24
CA ALA A 81 13.95 6.21 19.57
C ALA A 81 14.29 7.71 19.65
N SER A 82 14.95 8.29 18.63
CA SER A 82 15.25 9.72 18.60
C SER A 82 14.00 10.61 18.47
N LEU A 83 12.99 10.17 17.70
CA LEU A 83 11.68 10.83 17.64
C LEU A 83 10.94 10.79 18.99
N LYS A 84 10.98 9.65 19.69
CA LYS A 84 10.39 9.55 21.03
C LYS A 84 11.11 10.42 22.06
N ALA A 85 12.43 10.53 21.97
CA ALA A 85 13.23 11.39 22.85
C ALA A 85 12.91 12.88 22.62
N SER A 86 12.87 13.31 21.36
CA SER A 86 12.55 14.70 20.99
C SER A 86 11.09 15.07 21.26
N ARG A 87 10.13 14.14 21.18
CA ARG A 87 8.71 14.41 21.52
C ARG A 87 8.48 14.58 23.03
N LYS A 88 9.34 14.02 23.90
CA LYS A 88 9.26 14.24 25.36
C LYS A 88 9.65 15.67 25.75
N GLU A 89 10.40 16.36 24.92
CA GLU A 89 10.75 17.77 25.12
C GLU A 89 9.83 18.64 24.25
N LYS A 90 8.98 19.45 24.91
CA LYS A 90 7.97 20.38 24.33
C LYS A 90 6.55 19.82 24.18
N SER A 91 5.99 19.32 25.28
CA SER A 91 4.61 19.71 25.62
C SER A 91 4.72 20.96 26.49
N TYR A 92 4.79 22.14 25.89
CA TYR A 92 4.48 23.35 26.65
C TYR A 92 2.99 23.25 26.99
N PRO A 93 2.58 23.37 28.27
CA PRO A 93 1.16 23.48 28.60
C PRO A 93 0.68 24.82 28.04
N PHE A 94 0.26 24.84 26.78
CA PHE A 94 -0.40 26.01 26.22
C PHE A 94 -1.79 26.08 26.84
N SER A 95 -1.93 26.94 27.84
CA SER A 95 -3.20 27.17 28.50
C SER A 95 -3.96 28.24 27.71
N LEU A 96 -5.26 28.05 27.49
CA LEU A 96 -6.13 29.04 26.84
C LEU A 96 -6.15 30.41 27.56
N SER A 97 -5.63 30.47 28.80
CA SER A 97 -5.38 31.69 29.57
C SER A 97 -4.29 32.59 29.00
N ASP A 98 -3.36 32.05 28.20
CA ASP A 98 -2.22 32.82 27.67
C ASP A 98 -2.58 33.68 26.44
N LEU A 99 -3.79 33.49 25.88
CA LEU A 99 -4.30 34.22 24.70
C LEU A 99 -5.15 35.46 25.03
N LYS A 100 -5.33 35.79 26.31
CA LYS A 100 -6.05 37.01 26.72
C LYS A 100 -5.09 38.04 27.29
N LYS A 101 -4.49 38.85 26.41
CA LYS A 101 -3.92 40.16 26.73
C LYS A 101 -4.39 41.19 25.72
#